data_AF-A0A1R2D4C1-F1
#
_entry.id   AF-A0A1R2D4C1-F1
#
_cell.length_a   1.000
_cell.length_b   1.000
_cell.length_c   1.000
_cell.angle_alpha   90.00
_cell.angle_beta   90.00
_cell.angle_gamma   90.00
#
_symmetry.space_group_name_H-M   'P 1'
#
loop_
_entity.id
_entity.type
_entity.pdbx_description
1 polymer ?
#
loop_
_entity_poly.entity_id
_entity_poly.type
_entity_poly.pdbx_seq_one_letter_code
_entity_poly.pdbx_strand_id
1 'polypeptide(L)'
;MLLLVFLGLSYACPLNSEDDLLKQINQKTFEISSLCIQSAIDKSWYDAALLMVTLAFDQEIPLDPSLKISAQANKRKLEKLITSLDNTSTIQVVSPAYQWAQSPDIVYLDIKFSHRLDSPGCLEIISPEVSISETRLTFSGHCARSTQRIKLDLDLEFFTEINAEESTYSFTSVGRLNVNIKKREAISWPKPMKGKKPNNVHTWWEMKEKFQKAMNKLTGEDDDTNEPAKKSPEGLMNSEKQDL
;
A
#
# COMPACT_ATOMS: atom_id res chain seq x y z
N MET A 1 -8.79 15.54 -64.56
CA MET A 1 -9.15 15.55 -63.14
C MET A 1 -8.92 14.15 -62.59
N LEU A 2 -7.67 13.83 -62.27
CA LEU A 2 -7.31 12.54 -61.66
C LEU A 2 -7.29 12.77 -60.13
N LEU A 3 -8.16 12.07 -59.42
CA LEU A 3 -8.15 12.01 -57.96
C LEU A 3 -6.83 11.37 -57.51
N LEU A 4 -6.00 12.13 -56.81
CA LEU A 4 -4.93 11.60 -55.96
C LEU A 4 -5.57 11.01 -54.71
N VAL A 5 -5.56 9.68 -54.64
CA VAL A 5 -5.93 8.90 -53.46
C VAL A 5 -4.86 9.14 -52.40
N PHE A 6 -5.18 9.95 -51.38
CA PHE A 6 -4.42 9.98 -50.14
C PHE A 6 -4.70 8.66 -49.40
N LEU A 7 -3.85 7.67 -49.62
CA LEU A 7 -3.76 6.48 -48.77
C LEU A 7 -3.25 6.94 -47.41
N GLY A 8 -4.10 6.82 -46.38
CA GLY A 8 -3.71 6.99 -44.99
C GLY A 8 -2.64 5.97 -44.64
N LEU A 9 -1.39 6.42 -44.54
CA LEU A 9 -0.30 5.64 -43.97
C LEU A 9 -0.60 5.42 -42.48
N SER A 10 -0.79 4.16 -42.12
CA SER A 10 -0.75 3.70 -40.74
C SER A 10 0.64 4.02 -40.18
N TYR A 11 0.73 5.01 -39.29
CA TYR A 11 1.96 5.39 -38.58
C TYR A 11 2.34 4.36 -37.51
N ALA A 12 2.43 3.09 -37.88
CA ALA A 12 2.93 2.04 -37.01
C ALA A 12 4.39 1.76 -37.39
N CYS A 13 5.31 1.87 -36.43
CA CYS A 13 6.70 1.52 -36.69
C CYS A 13 6.82 -0.02 -36.84
N PRO A 14 7.25 -0.54 -38.00
CA PRO A 14 7.31 -1.98 -38.23
C PRO A 14 8.56 -2.59 -37.57
N LEU A 15 8.54 -2.72 -36.24
CA LEU A 15 9.66 -3.24 -35.45
C LEU A 15 9.48 -4.71 -35.09
N ASN A 16 10.06 -5.60 -35.90
CA ASN A 16 10.03 -7.06 -35.68
C ASN A 16 11.19 -7.57 -34.81
N SER A 17 12.42 -7.14 -35.09
CA SER A 17 13.63 -7.49 -34.33
C SER A 17 14.66 -6.35 -34.38
N GLU A 18 15.57 -6.29 -33.41
CA GLU A 18 16.65 -5.30 -33.39
C GLU A 18 17.62 -5.52 -34.57
N ASP A 19 17.98 -6.77 -34.84
CA ASP A 19 18.90 -7.13 -35.94
C ASP A 19 18.34 -6.75 -37.32
N ASP A 20 17.05 -6.95 -37.55
CA ASP A 20 16.42 -6.59 -38.83
C ASP A 20 16.31 -5.07 -38.96
N LEU A 21 16.05 -4.36 -37.87
CA LEU A 21 16.04 -2.90 -37.84
C LEU A 21 17.43 -2.35 -38.19
N LEU A 22 18.49 -2.87 -37.56
CA LEU A 22 19.87 -2.48 -37.85
C LEU A 22 20.24 -2.74 -39.32
N LYS A 23 19.80 -3.88 -39.90
CA LYS A 23 20.00 -4.17 -41.33
C LYS A 23 19.28 -3.17 -42.23
N GLN A 24 18.01 -2.86 -41.94
CA GLN A 24 17.22 -1.91 -42.74
C GLN A 24 17.79 -0.49 -42.67
N ILE A 25 18.29 -0.07 -41.50
CA ILE A 25 18.96 1.22 -41.33
C ILE A 25 20.24 1.26 -42.18
N ASN A 26 21.08 0.22 -42.11
CA ASN A 26 22.31 0.14 -42.90
C ASN A 26 22.07 0.09 -44.41
N GLN A 27 20.96 -0.51 -44.85
CA GLN A 27 20.54 -0.55 -46.24
C GLN A 27 19.81 0.73 -46.70
N LYS A 28 19.63 1.72 -45.81
CA LYS A 28 18.88 2.97 -46.06
C LYS A 28 17.43 2.74 -46.53
N THR A 29 16.83 1.61 -46.16
CA THR A 29 15.44 1.27 -46.50
C THR A 29 14.46 1.62 -45.39
N PHE A 30 14.93 2.26 -44.33
CA PHE A 30 14.16 2.59 -43.14
C PHE A 30 13.92 4.09 -43.04
N GLU A 31 12.66 4.48 -42.86
CA GLU A 31 12.28 5.88 -42.63
C GLU A 31 12.33 6.19 -41.14
N ILE A 32 13.14 7.19 -40.78
CA ILE A 32 13.36 7.57 -39.38
C ILE A 32 12.16 8.37 -38.89
N SER A 33 11.57 7.92 -37.77
CA SER A 33 10.50 8.66 -37.09
C SER A 33 10.70 8.65 -35.58
N SER A 34 10.23 9.69 -34.90
CA SER A 34 10.25 9.79 -33.43
C SER A 34 9.55 8.58 -32.77
N LEU A 35 8.47 8.07 -33.37
CA LEU A 35 7.77 6.89 -32.86
C LEU A 35 8.65 5.62 -32.88
N CYS A 36 9.44 5.45 -33.95
CA CYS A 36 10.36 4.33 -34.07
C CYS A 36 11.49 4.40 -33.04
N ILE A 37 12.05 5.59 -32.82
CA ILE A 37 13.08 5.83 -31.81
C ILE A 37 12.52 5.53 -30.41
N GLN A 38 11.32 6.03 -30.09
CA GLN A 38 10.66 5.76 -28.82
C GLN A 38 10.44 4.25 -28.62
N SER A 39 9.96 3.55 -29.65
CA SER A 39 9.71 2.11 -29.57
C SER A 39 11.01 1.32 -29.35
N ALA A 40 12.12 1.71 -29.99
CA ALA A 40 13.42 1.11 -29.75
C ALA A 40 13.92 1.36 -28.33
N ILE A 41 13.75 2.59 -27.80
CA ILE A 41 14.06 2.93 -26.41
C ILE A 41 13.25 2.04 -25.46
N ASP A 42 11.94 1.91 -25.65
CA ASP A 42 11.05 1.14 -24.78
C ASP A 42 11.37 -0.36 -24.81
N LYS A 43 11.80 -0.88 -25.97
CA LYS A 43 12.29 -2.27 -26.14
C LYS A 43 13.72 -2.49 -25.66
N SER A 44 14.41 -1.44 -25.21
CA SER A 44 15.84 -1.48 -24.80
C SER A 44 16.81 -1.81 -25.93
N TRP A 45 16.44 -1.51 -27.18
CA TRP A 45 17.29 -1.64 -28.38
C TRP A 45 18.17 -0.39 -28.53
N TYR A 46 19.10 -0.21 -27.58
CA TYR A 46 19.82 1.05 -27.42
C TYR A 46 20.76 1.36 -28.59
N ASP A 47 21.35 0.34 -29.22
CA ASP A 47 22.24 0.52 -30.36
C ASP A 47 21.46 1.01 -31.59
N ALA A 48 20.29 0.40 -31.86
CA ALA A 48 19.41 0.86 -32.92
C ALA A 48 18.83 2.25 -32.66
N ALA A 49 18.43 2.54 -31.42
CA ALA A 49 17.95 3.87 -31.03
C ALA A 49 19.03 4.95 -31.23
N LEU A 50 20.26 4.68 -30.82
CA LEU A 50 21.39 5.58 -30.98
C LEU A 50 21.66 5.86 -32.46
N LEU A 51 21.68 4.82 -33.29
CA LEU A 51 21.93 4.96 -34.73
C LEU A 51 20.83 5.80 -35.42
N MET A 52 19.55 5.58 -35.09
CA MET A 52 18.45 6.39 -35.62
C MET A 52 18.52 7.85 -35.20
N VAL A 53 18.92 8.14 -33.96
CA VAL A 53 19.09 9.52 -33.47
C VAL A 53 20.23 10.22 -34.20
N THR A 54 21.37 9.55 -34.40
CA THR A 54 22.49 10.11 -35.17
C THR A 54 22.08 10.42 -36.60
N LEU A 55 21.42 9.48 -37.28
CA LEU A 55 20.95 9.69 -38.65
C LEU A 55 19.87 10.78 -38.76
N ALA A 56 19.00 10.92 -37.75
CA ALA A 56 18.04 12.02 -37.70
C ALA A 56 18.74 13.38 -37.66
N PHE A 57 19.81 13.51 -36.86
CA PHE A 57 20.61 14.74 -36.82
C PHE A 57 21.32 15.00 -38.14
N ASP A 58 21.92 13.98 -38.75
CA ASP A 58 22.59 14.09 -40.05
C ASP A 58 21.63 14.51 -41.18
N GLN A 59 20.35 14.14 -41.07
CA GLN A 59 19.28 14.46 -42.02
C GLN A 59 18.46 15.70 -41.62
N GLU A 60 18.85 16.41 -40.55
CA GLU A 60 18.13 17.57 -40.00
C GLU A 60 16.65 17.28 -39.66
N ILE A 61 16.33 16.04 -39.31
CA ILE A 61 14.99 15.62 -38.89
C ILE A 61 14.77 16.09 -37.44
N PRO A 62 13.72 16.90 -37.17
CA PRO A 62 13.43 17.34 -35.81
C PRO A 62 12.99 16.17 -34.93
N LEU A 63 13.65 16.01 -33.78
CA LEU A 63 13.34 14.98 -32.79
C LEU A 63 12.41 15.52 -31.70
N ASP A 64 11.46 14.69 -31.26
CA ASP A 64 10.53 15.04 -30.18
C ASP A 64 11.26 15.06 -28.81
N PRO A 65 11.16 16.15 -28.02
CA PRO A 65 11.66 16.20 -26.65
C PRO A 65 11.19 15.07 -25.73
N SER A 66 10.03 14.46 -26.01
CA SER A 66 9.48 13.31 -25.28
C SER A 66 10.42 12.09 -25.27
N LEU A 67 11.25 11.93 -26.31
CA LEU A 67 12.24 10.86 -26.41
C LEU A 67 13.23 10.87 -25.25
N LYS A 68 13.64 12.07 -24.80
CA LYS A 68 14.52 12.23 -23.64
C LYS A 68 13.84 11.77 -22.35
N ILE A 69 12.53 12.00 -22.23
CA ILE A 69 11.73 11.56 -21.07
C ILE A 69 11.66 10.02 -21.04
N SER A 70 11.39 9.38 -22.18
CA SER A 70 11.37 7.91 -22.29
C SER A 70 12.73 7.29 -21.96
N ALA A 71 13.83 7.85 -22.50
CA ALA A 71 15.18 7.39 -22.18
C ALA A 71 15.51 7.54 -20.68
N GLN A 72 15.14 8.66 -20.06
CA GLN A 72 15.32 8.88 -18.63
C GLN A 72 14.46 7.91 -17.78
N ALA A 73 13.23 7.62 -18.20
CA ALA A 73 12.38 6.65 -17.53
C ALA A 73 13.00 5.25 -17.57
N ASN A 74 13.57 4.85 -18.70
CA ASN A 74 14.21 3.54 -18.83
C ASN A 74 15.52 3.46 -18.02
N LYS A 75 16.34 4.51 -18.01
CA LYS A 75 17.50 4.63 -17.11
C LYS A 75 17.11 4.42 -15.65
N ARG A 76 16.06 5.09 -15.16
CA ARG A 76 15.57 4.93 -13.77
C ARG A 76 15.12 3.49 -13.46
N LYS A 77 14.50 2.80 -14.43
CA LYS A 77 14.12 1.39 -14.27
C LYS A 77 15.37 0.49 -14.14
N LEU A 78 16.36 0.72 -15.00
CA LEU A 78 17.62 -0.04 -14.98
C LEU A 78 18.42 0.21 -13.68
N GLU A 79 18.53 1.46 -13.23
CA GLU A 79 19.19 1.79 -11.95
C GLU A 79 18.50 1.10 -10.76
N LYS A 80 17.16 1.05 -10.73
CA LYS A 80 16.40 0.31 -9.71
C LYS A 80 16.70 -1.19 -9.74
N LEU A 81 16.80 -1.78 -10.93
CA LEU A 81 17.14 -3.20 -11.09
C LEU A 81 18.56 -3.50 -10.58
N ILE A 82 19.55 -2.73 -11.03
CA ILE A 82 20.95 -2.86 -10.60
C ILE A 82 21.05 -2.74 -9.07
N THR A 83 20.45 -1.71 -8.49
CA THR A 83 20.41 -1.52 -7.03
C THR A 83 19.82 -2.72 -6.31
N SER A 84 18.81 -3.36 -6.90
CA SER A 84 18.17 -4.55 -6.32
C SER A 84 19.03 -5.81 -6.41
N LEU A 85 19.87 -5.92 -7.45
CA LEU A 85 20.82 -7.00 -7.67
C LEU A 85 22.06 -6.86 -6.77
N ASP A 86 22.58 -5.65 -6.61
CA ASP A 86 23.72 -5.35 -5.74
C ASP A 86 23.38 -5.52 -4.26
N ASN A 87 22.09 -5.51 -3.93
CA ASN A 87 21.62 -5.72 -2.59
C ASN A 87 21.69 -7.20 -2.17
N THR A 88 22.90 -7.62 -1.78
CA THR A 88 23.20 -8.94 -1.20
C THR A 88 22.88 -9.02 0.30
N SER A 89 22.16 -8.05 0.87
CA SER A 89 21.87 -8.04 2.31
C SER A 89 20.99 -9.23 2.70
N THR A 90 21.34 -9.86 3.82
CA THR A 90 20.53 -10.90 4.44
C THR A 90 19.15 -10.34 4.78
N ILE A 91 18.10 -11.09 4.46
CA ILE A 91 16.72 -10.69 4.77
C ILE A 91 16.56 -10.60 6.29
N GLN A 92 16.28 -9.41 6.80
CA GLN A 92 16.00 -9.21 8.21
C GLN A 92 14.56 -9.65 8.50
N VAL A 93 14.38 -10.66 9.36
CA VAL A 93 13.05 -11.05 9.83
C VAL A 93 12.66 -10.21 11.03
N VAL A 94 11.48 -9.62 10.99
CA VAL A 94 10.98 -8.68 11.98
C VAL A 94 9.53 -9.00 12.31
N SER A 95 9.19 -9.05 13.61
CA SER A 95 7.79 -9.09 14.03
C SER A 95 7.19 -7.68 13.99
N PRO A 96 6.08 -7.46 13.25
CA PRO A 96 5.45 -6.15 13.13
C PRO A 96 4.88 -5.68 14.47
N ALA A 97 4.85 -4.36 14.66
CA ALA A 97 4.11 -3.74 15.75
C ALA A 97 2.63 -3.64 15.41
N TYR A 98 1.77 -3.80 16.41
CA TYR A 98 0.34 -3.69 16.22
C TYR A 98 -0.37 -3.09 17.42
N GLN A 99 -1.50 -2.49 17.12
CA GLN A 99 -2.45 -1.98 18.10
C GLN A 99 -3.64 -2.92 18.17
N TRP A 100 -4.23 -3.05 19.35
CA TRP A 100 -5.45 -3.85 19.52
C TRP A 100 -6.49 -3.15 20.38
N ALA A 101 -7.75 -3.44 20.10
CA ALA A 101 -8.91 -3.11 20.92
C ALA A 101 -9.97 -4.20 20.77
N GLN A 102 -11.05 -4.11 21.52
CA GLN A 102 -12.16 -5.04 21.42
C GLN A 102 -13.50 -4.36 21.63
N SER A 103 -14.53 -4.94 21.02
CA SER A 103 -15.93 -4.81 21.38
C SER A 103 -16.40 -6.13 22.01
N PRO A 104 -17.67 -6.26 22.43
CA PRO A 104 -18.19 -7.51 22.96
C PRO A 104 -17.96 -8.70 22.02
N ASP A 105 -18.17 -8.51 20.72
CA ASP A 105 -18.14 -9.58 19.73
C ASP A 105 -16.89 -9.61 18.85
N ILE A 106 -16.10 -8.53 18.80
CA ILE A 106 -15.01 -8.38 17.83
C ILE A 106 -13.71 -7.97 18.54
N VAL A 107 -12.60 -8.58 18.15
CA VAL A 107 -11.24 -8.08 18.44
C VAL A 107 -10.71 -7.38 17.19
N TYR A 108 -10.25 -6.15 17.37
CA TYR A 108 -9.70 -5.32 16.30
C TYR A 108 -8.19 -5.31 16.43
N LEU A 109 -7.48 -5.61 15.35
CA LEU A 109 -6.04 -5.48 15.23
C LEU A 109 -5.70 -4.51 14.10
N ASP A 110 -4.81 -3.57 14.38
CA ASP A 110 -4.19 -2.69 13.40
C ASP A 110 -2.68 -2.95 13.39
N ILE A 111 -2.25 -3.72 12.40
CA ILE A 111 -0.88 -4.20 12.25
C ILE A 111 -0.13 -3.25 11.34
N LYS A 112 0.92 -2.62 11.87
CA LYS A 112 1.79 -1.71 11.13
C LYS A 112 2.94 -2.48 10.49
N PHE A 113 3.30 -2.14 9.25
CA PHE A 113 4.43 -2.75 8.54
C PHE A 113 5.80 -2.21 9.01
N SER A 114 6.04 -2.24 10.32
CA SER A 114 7.28 -1.83 10.96
C SER A 114 7.47 -2.56 12.27
N HIS A 115 8.72 -2.64 12.76
CA HIS A 115 9.00 -3.27 14.05
C HIS A 115 8.42 -2.52 15.26
N ARG A 116 8.30 -1.19 15.14
CA ARG A 116 7.80 -0.30 16.20
C ARG A 116 6.75 0.66 15.66
N LEU A 117 5.79 1.07 16.49
CA LEU A 117 4.73 2.00 16.07
C LEU A 117 5.22 3.42 15.77
N ASP A 118 6.28 3.87 16.42
CA ASP A 118 6.90 5.19 16.20
C ASP A 118 7.82 5.22 14.98
N SER A 119 8.33 4.07 14.54
CA SER A 119 9.23 3.97 13.41
C SER A 119 8.51 4.06 12.05
N PRO A 120 9.13 4.64 11.01
CA PRO A 120 8.58 4.61 9.67
C PRO A 120 8.49 3.17 9.16
N GLY A 121 7.32 2.80 8.65
CA GLY A 121 7.03 1.46 8.11
C GLY A 121 7.11 1.38 6.61
N CYS A 122 7.02 0.16 6.10
CA CYS A 122 6.86 -0.11 4.69
C CYS A 122 5.47 0.36 4.23
N LEU A 123 5.40 1.07 3.11
CA LEU A 123 4.12 1.54 2.57
C LEU A 123 3.36 0.40 1.89
N GLU A 124 4.09 -0.48 1.22
CA GLU A 124 3.56 -1.61 0.48
C GLU A 124 4.27 -2.90 0.90
N ILE A 125 3.53 -4.00 0.84
CA ILE A 125 4.02 -5.35 1.11
C ILE A 125 3.97 -6.15 -0.20
N ILE A 126 5.07 -6.84 -0.47
CA ILE A 126 5.25 -7.76 -1.58
C ILE A 126 4.90 -9.16 -1.08
N SER A 127 4.07 -9.86 -1.86
CA SER A 127 3.60 -11.22 -1.56
C SER A 127 3.03 -11.36 -0.14
N PRO A 128 1.99 -10.60 0.22
CA PRO A 128 1.37 -10.73 1.53
C PRO A 128 0.62 -12.05 1.65
N GLU A 129 0.82 -12.74 2.75
CA GLU A 129 0.09 -13.95 3.13
C GLU A 129 -0.59 -13.70 4.48
N VAL A 130 -1.90 -13.86 4.52
CA VAL A 130 -2.69 -13.74 5.76
C VAL A 130 -3.49 -15.03 5.91
N SER A 131 -3.38 -15.68 7.06
CA SER A 131 -4.20 -16.83 7.40
C SER A 131 -4.81 -16.66 8.79
N ILE A 132 -6.12 -16.77 8.85
CA ILE A 132 -6.93 -16.69 10.07
C ILE A 132 -7.53 -18.07 10.28
N SER A 133 -7.19 -18.68 11.41
CA SER A 133 -7.74 -19.95 11.88
C SER A 133 -8.53 -19.72 13.17
N GLU A 134 -9.21 -20.74 13.69
CA GLU A 134 -9.98 -20.60 14.95
C GLU A 134 -9.13 -20.21 16.16
N THR A 135 -7.82 -20.49 16.13
CA THR A 135 -6.93 -20.30 17.28
C THR A 135 -5.74 -19.40 16.99
N ARG A 136 -5.49 -19.05 15.73
CA ARG A 136 -4.26 -18.36 15.34
C ARG A 136 -4.45 -17.45 14.13
N LEU A 137 -3.80 -16.30 14.19
CA LEU A 137 -3.55 -15.41 13.06
C LEU A 137 -2.08 -15.52 12.67
N THR A 138 -1.83 -15.76 11.39
CA THR A 138 -0.49 -15.65 10.80
C THR A 138 -0.51 -14.60 9.69
N PHE A 139 0.53 -13.76 9.67
CA PHE A 139 0.76 -12.78 8.61
C PHE A 139 2.22 -12.79 8.23
N SER A 140 2.50 -12.97 6.95
CA SER A 140 3.84 -12.92 6.39
C SER A 140 3.86 -11.98 5.18
N GLY A 141 5.00 -11.33 4.96
CA GLY A 141 5.18 -10.51 3.77
C GLY A 141 6.56 -9.90 3.68
N HIS A 142 6.94 -9.47 2.48
CA HIS A 142 8.24 -8.86 2.23
C HIS A 142 8.09 -7.36 1.99
N CYS A 143 9.05 -6.57 2.45
CA CYS A 143 9.22 -5.21 1.95
C CYS A 143 10.69 -4.86 1.77
N ALA A 144 10.93 -3.96 0.83
CA ALA A 144 12.23 -3.39 0.57
C ALA A 144 12.23 -1.93 1.06
N ARG A 145 13.15 -1.61 1.96
CA ARG A 145 13.34 -0.23 2.42
C ARG A 145 14.77 0.21 2.08
N SER A 146 14.89 1.08 1.08
CA SER A 146 16.19 1.45 0.50
C SER A 146 16.98 0.19 0.09
N THR A 147 18.07 -0.11 0.78
CA THR A 147 18.92 -1.28 0.55
C THR A 147 18.66 -2.44 1.50
N GLN A 148 17.65 -2.39 2.36
CA GLN A 148 17.38 -3.48 3.30
C GLN A 148 16.12 -4.25 2.92
N ARG A 149 16.26 -5.58 2.79
CA ARG A 149 15.13 -6.49 2.62
C ARG A 149 14.64 -6.93 3.99
N ILE A 150 13.36 -6.70 4.26
CA ILE A 150 12.71 -7.02 5.53
C ILE A 150 11.62 -8.04 5.24
N LYS A 151 11.60 -9.15 5.99
CA LYS A 151 10.46 -10.05 6.07
C LYS A 151 9.68 -9.69 7.33
N LEU A 152 8.43 -9.29 7.18
CA LEU A 152 7.51 -9.15 8.29
C LEU A 152 6.86 -10.50 8.55
N ASP A 153 6.91 -10.93 9.81
CA ASP A 153 6.43 -12.25 10.22
C ASP A 153 5.71 -12.12 11.57
N LEU A 154 4.41 -12.35 11.56
CA LEU A 154 3.54 -12.29 12.72
C LEU A 154 2.86 -13.64 12.89
N ASP A 155 3.02 -14.21 14.09
CA ASP A 155 2.34 -15.42 14.53
C ASP A 155 1.69 -15.12 15.89
N LEU A 156 0.36 -15.13 15.91
CA LEU A 156 -0.44 -14.72 17.06
C LEU A 156 -1.45 -15.81 17.38
N GLU A 157 -1.28 -16.46 18.53
CA GLU A 157 -2.28 -17.38 19.08
C GLU A 157 -3.31 -16.62 19.91
N PHE A 158 -4.60 -16.77 19.58
CA PHE A 158 -5.69 -16.04 20.21
C PHE A 158 -5.92 -16.43 21.67
N PHE A 159 -6.50 -15.51 22.44
CA PHE A 159 -6.83 -15.75 23.85
C PHE A 159 -7.87 -16.87 24.02
N THR A 160 -8.94 -16.80 23.24
CA THR A 160 -9.96 -17.85 23.10
C THR A 160 -10.17 -18.18 21.63
N GLU A 161 -10.91 -19.24 21.36
CA GLU A 161 -11.34 -19.58 20.00
C GLU A 161 -12.21 -18.48 19.39
N ILE A 162 -12.14 -18.37 18.06
CA ILE A 162 -12.82 -17.36 17.27
C ILE A 162 -13.63 -18.02 16.14
N ASN A 163 -14.56 -17.27 15.56
CA ASN A 163 -15.19 -17.66 14.30
C ASN A 163 -14.32 -17.15 13.13
N ALA A 164 -13.56 -18.06 12.51
CA ALA A 164 -12.65 -17.72 11.42
C ALA A 164 -13.39 -17.27 10.15
N GLU A 165 -14.58 -17.83 9.86
CA GLU A 165 -15.36 -17.52 8.65
C GLU A 165 -15.94 -16.11 8.67
N GLU A 166 -16.33 -15.61 9.84
CA GLU A 166 -16.82 -14.25 10.04
C GLU A 166 -15.70 -13.22 10.27
N SER A 167 -14.45 -13.68 10.38
CA SER A 167 -13.31 -12.80 10.57
C SER A 167 -12.83 -12.25 9.23
N THR A 168 -12.50 -10.96 9.20
CA THR A 168 -12.13 -10.24 7.98
C THR A 168 -10.81 -9.51 8.15
N TYR A 169 -10.11 -9.29 7.04
CA TYR A 169 -8.91 -8.46 7.03
C TYR A 169 -8.91 -7.54 5.81
N SER A 170 -8.19 -6.43 5.91
CA SER A 170 -8.05 -5.46 4.82
C SER A 170 -6.71 -4.73 4.88
N PHE A 171 -6.09 -4.56 3.71
CA PHE A 171 -4.91 -3.72 3.56
C PHE A 171 -5.35 -2.27 3.39
N THR A 172 -4.68 -1.35 4.09
CA THR A 172 -4.94 0.10 3.97
C THR A 172 -3.75 0.79 3.30
N SER A 173 -4.01 1.93 2.66
CA SER A 173 -3.05 2.67 1.84
C SER A 173 -1.87 3.30 2.60
N VAL A 174 -1.72 3.03 3.91
CA VAL A 174 -0.72 3.64 4.79
C VAL A 174 0.16 2.59 5.47
N GLY A 175 0.43 1.47 4.78
CA GLY A 175 1.33 0.45 5.30
C GLY A 175 0.80 -0.26 6.55
N ARG A 176 -0.51 -0.53 6.57
CA ARG A 176 -1.18 -1.21 7.68
C ARG A 176 -2.15 -2.28 7.20
N LEU A 177 -2.27 -3.33 7.99
CA LEU A 177 -3.23 -4.41 7.86
C LEU A 177 -4.22 -4.33 9.02
N ASN A 178 -5.49 -4.08 8.70
CA ASN A 178 -6.58 -4.13 9.67
C ASN A 178 -7.17 -5.54 9.68
N VAL A 179 -7.29 -6.14 10.85
CA VAL A 179 -7.91 -7.45 11.05
C VAL A 179 -9.04 -7.32 12.07
N ASN A 180 -10.23 -7.77 11.67
CA ASN A 180 -11.41 -7.84 12.51
C ASN A 180 -11.68 -9.31 12.81
N ILE A 181 -11.50 -9.70 14.06
CA ILE A 181 -11.64 -11.07 14.52
C ILE A 181 -12.98 -11.23 15.23
N LYS A 182 -13.86 -12.08 14.72
CA LYS A 182 -15.14 -12.39 15.35
C LYS A 182 -14.92 -13.38 16.50
N LYS A 183 -15.20 -12.96 17.73
CA LYS A 183 -15.15 -13.84 18.90
C LYS A 183 -16.24 -14.92 18.80
N ARG A 184 -15.94 -16.12 19.29
CA ARG A 184 -16.94 -17.20 19.40
C ARG A 184 -17.99 -16.89 20.46
N GLU A 185 -17.55 -16.30 21.57
CA GLU A 185 -18.40 -15.91 22.69
C GLU A 185 -18.14 -14.44 23.05
N ALA A 186 -19.20 -13.72 23.45
CA ALA A 186 -19.11 -12.33 23.87
C ALA A 186 -18.46 -12.22 25.26
N ILE A 187 -17.13 -12.36 25.29
CA ILE A 187 -16.33 -12.33 26.52
C ILE A 187 -15.29 -11.21 26.42
N SER A 188 -15.02 -10.55 27.55
CA SER A 188 -13.92 -9.58 27.65
C SER A 188 -12.56 -10.29 27.65
N TRP A 189 -11.73 -9.97 26.66
CA TRP A 189 -10.37 -10.51 26.57
C TRP A 189 -9.42 -9.61 27.38
N PRO A 190 -8.67 -10.15 28.35
CA PRO A 190 -7.68 -9.34 29.08
C PRO A 190 -6.47 -8.95 28.20
N LYS A 191 -6.22 -9.73 27.15
CA LYS A 191 -5.12 -9.55 26.18
C LYS A 191 -5.52 -10.15 24.83
N PRO A 192 -4.91 -9.70 23.71
CA PRO A 192 -5.29 -10.18 22.38
C PRO A 192 -4.80 -11.60 22.09
N MET A 193 -3.86 -12.12 22.88
CA MET A 193 -3.16 -13.38 22.63
C MET A 193 -2.93 -14.20 23.90
N LYS A 194 -2.69 -15.50 23.75
CA LYS A 194 -2.16 -16.34 24.84
C LYS A 194 -0.67 -16.03 25.10
N GLY A 195 -0.21 -16.33 26.31
CA GLY A 195 1.20 -16.16 26.69
C GLY A 195 1.58 -14.75 27.17
N LYS A 196 2.89 -14.47 27.17
CA LYS A 196 3.47 -13.20 27.65
C LYS A 196 3.28 -12.12 26.59
N LYS A 197 2.80 -10.94 26.99
CA LYS A 197 2.66 -9.79 26.08
C LYS A 197 4.04 -9.39 25.53
N PRO A 198 4.27 -9.47 24.20
CA PRO A 198 5.50 -9.01 23.60
C PRO A 198 5.51 -7.48 23.48
N ASN A 199 6.71 -6.90 23.35
CA ASN A 199 6.93 -5.45 23.42
C ASN A 199 6.33 -4.68 22.23
N ASN A 200 5.99 -5.36 21.15
CA ASN A 200 5.43 -4.82 19.91
C ASN A 200 3.89 -4.71 19.94
N VAL A 201 3.24 -4.94 21.09
CA VAL A 201 1.78 -4.83 21.25
C VAL A 201 1.39 -3.58 22.03
N HIS A 202 0.50 -2.80 21.43
CA HIS A 202 0.00 -1.56 22.02
C HIS A 202 -1.52 -1.55 22.09
N THR A 203 -2.06 -0.78 23.02
CA THR A 203 -3.51 -0.56 23.11
C THR A 203 -3.92 0.45 22.03
N TRP A 204 -4.98 0.17 21.29
CA TRP A 204 -5.63 1.13 20.40
C TRP A 204 -6.64 1.95 21.21
N TRP A 205 -6.18 3.07 21.77
CA TRP A 205 -6.98 3.87 22.70
C TRP A 205 -8.27 4.42 22.09
N GLU A 206 -8.21 4.99 20.89
CA GLU A 206 -9.39 5.51 20.19
C GLU A 206 -10.49 4.45 20.01
N MET A 207 -10.11 3.25 19.56
CA MET A 207 -11.07 2.14 19.41
C MET A 207 -11.54 1.60 20.76
N LYS A 208 -10.69 1.59 21.78
CA LYS A 208 -11.06 1.19 23.14
C LYS A 208 -12.10 2.14 23.74
N GLU A 209 -11.87 3.45 23.63
CA GLU A 209 -12.80 4.50 24.07
C GLU A 209 -14.14 4.39 23.35
N LYS A 210 -14.11 4.17 22.03
CA LYS A 210 -15.32 3.98 21.21
C LYS A 210 -16.22 2.85 21.71
N PHE A 211 -15.65 1.74 22.17
CA PHE A 211 -16.41 0.56 22.62
C PHE A 211 -16.47 0.43 24.15
N GLN A 212 -15.97 1.39 24.91
CA GLN A 212 -15.91 1.33 26.37
C GLN A 212 -17.29 1.10 27.00
N LYS A 213 -18.31 1.85 26.59
CA LYS A 213 -19.68 1.69 27.11
C LYS A 213 -20.25 0.29 26.86
N ALA A 214 -19.97 -0.30 25.70
CA ALA A 214 -20.45 -1.64 25.37
C ALA A 214 -19.70 -2.71 26.17
N MET A 215 -18.41 -2.49 26.43
CA MET A 215 -17.60 -3.40 27.25
C MET A 215 -17.96 -3.34 28.73
N ASN A 216 -18.20 -2.15 29.28
CA ASN A 216 -18.62 -1.97 30.67
C ASN A 216 -19.94 -2.70 30.96
N LYS A 217 -20.92 -2.61 30.04
CA LYS A 217 -22.17 -3.37 30.12
C LYS A 217 -21.94 -4.89 30.11
N LEU A 218 -20.95 -5.37 29.37
CA LEU A 218 -20.63 -6.79 29.30
C LEU A 218 -19.97 -7.29 30.60
N THR A 219 -19.15 -6.47 31.24
CA THR A 219 -18.47 -6.81 32.50
C THR A 219 -19.32 -6.55 33.73
N GLY A 220 -20.50 -5.95 33.59
CA GLY A 220 -21.38 -5.57 34.71
C GLY A 220 -20.85 -4.36 35.50
N GLU A 221 -19.94 -3.58 34.91
CA GLU A 221 -19.46 -2.32 35.46
C GLU A 221 -20.41 -1.21 35.00
N ASP A 222 -21.60 -1.13 35.59
CA ASP A 222 -22.56 -0.06 35.30
C ASP A 222 -21.98 1.29 35.76
N ASP A 223 -21.71 2.17 34.79
CA ASP A 223 -21.29 3.56 35.02
C ASP A 223 -22.54 4.41 35.31
N ASP A 224 -23.13 4.15 36.47
CA ASP A 224 -24.24 4.95 37.01
C ASP A 224 -23.64 6.20 37.65
N THR A 225 -23.11 7.14 36.84
CA THR A 225 -22.91 8.58 37.16
C THR A 225 -22.17 9.33 36.04
N ASN A 226 -22.92 9.86 35.06
CA ASN A 226 -22.82 11.23 34.55
C ASN A 226 -23.57 11.37 33.22
N GLU A 227 -24.90 11.46 33.29
CA GLU A 227 -25.61 12.30 32.33
C GLU A 227 -25.49 13.75 32.83
N PRO A 228 -24.79 14.65 32.12
CA PRO A 228 -24.92 16.07 32.39
C PRO A 228 -26.37 16.47 32.05
N ALA A 229 -27.14 16.82 33.09
CA ALA A 229 -28.47 17.37 32.96
C ALA A 229 -28.45 18.50 31.90
N LYS A 230 -29.14 18.26 30.78
CA LYS A 230 -29.49 19.31 29.82
C LYS A 230 -30.31 20.35 30.57
N LYS A 231 -29.70 21.47 30.96
CA LYS A 231 -30.45 22.67 31.36
C LYS A 231 -31.14 23.21 30.11
N SER A 232 -32.43 22.95 29.98
CA SER A 232 -33.32 23.69 29.09
C SER A 232 -33.41 25.14 29.58
N PRO A 233 -33.13 26.15 28.74
CA PRO A 233 -33.24 27.54 29.12
C PRO A 233 -34.67 28.02 28.83
N GLU A 234 -35.61 27.84 29.76
CA GLU A 234 -36.92 28.51 29.68
C GLU A 234 -37.64 28.44 31.02
N GLY A 235 -37.67 29.56 31.73
CA GLY A 235 -38.20 29.69 33.09
C GLY A 235 -38.16 31.15 33.55
N LEU A 236 -38.79 32.01 32.75
CA LEU A 236 -39.37 33.32 33.07
C LEU A 236 -39.01 33.94 34.43
N MET A 237 -38.19 34.99 34.38
CA MET A 237 -38.27 36.10 35.32
C MET A 237 -39.64 36.78 35.17
N ASN A 238 -40.49 36.58 36.17
CA ASN A 238 -41.60 37.41 36.62
C ASN A 238 -41.73 37.01 38.11
N SER A 239 -41.82 37.86 39.11
CA SER A 239 -42.13 39.28 39.22
C SER A 239 -41.83 39.69 40.67
N GLU A 240 -41.72 41.01 40.89
CA GLU A 240 -42.03 41.70 42.15
C GLU A 240 -41.01 41.60 43.31
N LYS A 241 -40.22 42.66 43.60
CA LYS A 241 -40.61 43.83 44.42
C LYS A 241 -41.44 43.44 45.65
N GLN A 242 -40.78 43.38 46.81
CA GLN A 242 -41.32 43.87 48.08
C GLN A 242 -40.20 44.03 49.13
N ASP A 243 -40.00 45.28 49.53
CA ASP A 243 -39.80 45.80 50.89
C ASP A 243 -38.71 45.18 51.80
N LEU A 244 -37.59 45.89 51.95
CA LEU A 244 -37.21 46.67 53.16
C LEU A 244 -35.84 47.35 52.97
#